data_AF-A0A537LUS6-F1
#
_entry.id   AF-A0A537LUS6-F1
#
_cell.length_a   1.000
_cell.length_b   1.000
_cell.length_c   1.000
_cell.angle_alpha   90.00
_cell.angle_beta   90.00
_cell.angle_gamma   90.00
#
_symmetry.space_group_name_H-M   'P 1'
#
loop_
_entity.id
_entity.type
_entity.pdbx_description
1 polymer ?
#
loop_
_entity_poly.entity_id
_entity_poly.type
_entity_poly.pdbx_seq_one_letter_code
_entity_poly.pdbx_strand_id
1 'polypeptide(L)'
;MAYHLALIGCEDLVSATTSKDEVGASKPCPDIFEAALRKIGPLGREDAVVIGDSPWDVKAAAKAGLRTIGFRSGGFEDATLIEAGAFVLYDGPRHLLADYENSVFAKEEEGPRAQGGRGVGEGARALCETPLIKALSPIAALGDQPQLRILCGAVIAVGLFGGDRRLARTGWRMLAAHTFATWTKDFVKHRVDRVRPRALAEKGEDATPEPGNSHAKELTSFPSGHSAGAAAVARAYARDYPEHQGPAYAAAAVLAAVQVPRCAHYPTDIGAGLAIGVAAEAAVSRLVPGLGSD
;
A
#
# COMPACT_ATOMS: atom_id res chain seq x y z
N MET A 1 -24.49 21.16 -20.86
CA MET A 1 -24.42 19.68 -20.81
C MET A 1 -25.29 19.03 -21.90
N ALA A 2 -26.60 19.29 -21.95
CA ALA A 2 -27.52 18.70 -22.94
C ALA A 2 -27.06 18.80 -24.41
N TYR A 3 -26.58 19.98 -24.84
CA TYR A 3 -26.04 20.17 -26.18
C TYR A 3 -24.84 19.25 -26.51
N HIS A 4 -23.92 19.08 -25.56
CA HIS A 4 -22.73 18.25 -25.79
C HIS A 4 -23.06 16.76 -25.81
N LEU A 5 -24.02 16.32 -24.99
CA LEU A 5 -24.49 14.93 -25.00
C LEU A 5 -25.17 14.58 -26.34
N ALA A 6 -25.97 15.50 -26.89
CA ALA A 6 -26.58 15.33 -28.20
C ALA A 6 -25.59 15.33 -29.35
N LEU A 7 -24.51 16.11 -29.24
CA LEU A 7 -23.46 16.13 -30.25
C LEU A 7 -22.71 14.80 -30.33
N ILE A 8 -22.55 14.10 -29.20
CA ILE A 8 -21.85 12.80 -29.13
C ILE A 8 -22.79 11.59 -29.17
N GLY A 9 -24.11 11.81 -29.14
CA GLY A 9 -25.12 10.74 -29.22
C GLY A 9 -25.13 9.80 -28.02
N CYS A 10 -24.97 10.33 -26.81
CA CYS A 10 -24.89 9.55 -25.57
C CYS A 10 -25.97 9.91 -24.54
N GLU A 11 -27.07 10.55 -24.96
CA GLU A 11 -28.14 10.99 -24.05
C GLU A 11 -28.79 9.82 -23.31
N ASP A 12 -28.91 8.67 -23.96
CA ASP A 12 -29.48 7.43 -23.43
C ASP A 12 -28.58 6.75 -22.39
N LEU A 13 -27.29 7.10 -22.35
CA LEU A 13 -26.32 6.57 -21.38
C LEU A 13 -26.29 7.38 -20.06
N VAL A 14 -26.97 8.53 -19.98
CA VAL A 14 -26.91 9.43 -18.81
C VAL A 14 -28.18 9.30 -17.96
N SER A 15 -28.07 8.62 -16.82
CA SER A 15 -29.20 8.46 -15.89
C SER A 15 -29.49 9.71 -15.06
N ALA A 16 -28.47 10.52 -14.75
CA ALA A 16 -28.62 11.75 -13.97
C ALA A 16 -27.46 12.72 -14.24
N THR A 17 -27.70 14.03 -14.06
CA THR A 17 -26.67 15.08 -14.13
C THR A 17 -26.69 15.96 -12.88
N THR A 18 -25.52 16.42 -12.45
CA THR A 18 -25.34 17.47 -11.44
C THR A 18 -24.60 18.66 -12.02
N SER A 19 -24.78 19.84 -11.42
CA SER A 19 -24.10 21.06 -11.84
C SER A 19 -23.56 21.83 -10.63
N LYS A 20 -22.70 22.82 -10.88
CA LYS A 20 -22.16 23.70 -9.84
C LYS A 20 -23.25 24.47 -9.08
N ASP A 21 -24.41 24.68 -9.70
CA ASP A 21 -25.52 25.46 -9.11
C ASP A 21 -26.32 24.63 -8.08
N GLU A 22 -26.05 23.32 -8.00
CA GLU A 22 -26.72 22.39 -7.08
C GLU A 22 -25.88 22.03 -5.84
N VAL A 23 -24.66 22.57 -5.73
CA VAL A 23 -23.72 22.27 -4.64
C VAL A 23 -23.17 23.53 -4.01
N GLY A 24 -23.04 23.53 -2.67
CA GLY A 24 -22.57 24.69 -1.92
C GLY A 24 -21.08 24.97 -2.08
N ALA A 25 -20.27 23.92 -2.30
CA ALA A 25 -18.83 24.03 -2.50
C ALA A 25 -18.40 23.38 -3.81
N SER A 26 -17.50 24.05 -4.53
CA SER A 26 -16.88 23.54 -5.76
C SER A 26 -15.72 22.60 -5.44
N LYS A 27 -15.24 21.88 -6.46
CA LYS A 27 -14.03 21.06 -6.37
C LYS A 27 -12.88 21.93 -5.85
N PRO A 28 -12.08 21.48 -4.87
CA PRO A 28 -11.84 20.09 -4.49
C PRO A 28 -12.73 19.55 -3.35
N CYS A 29 -13.90 20.13 -3.08
CA CYS A 29 -14.88 19.55 -2.17
C CYS A 29 -15.64 18.37 -2.83
N PRO A 30 -16.02 17.33 -2.08
CA PRO A 30 -16.64 16.11 -2.62
C PRO A 30 -18.10 16.29 -3.04
N ASP A 31 -18.72 17.42 -2.69
CA ASP A 31 -20.15 17.69 -2.74
C ASP A 31 -20.81 17.34 -4.08
N ILE A 32 -20.12 17.60 -5.19
CA ILE A 32 -20.62 17.32 -6.55
C ILE A 32 -20.74 15.82 -6.84
N PHE A 33 -19.82 15.01 -6.31
CA PHE A 33 -19.85 13.55 -6.45
C PHE A 33 -20.86 12.92 -5.50
N GLU A 34 -20.97 13.43 -4.27
CA GLU A 34 -22.01 12.98 -3.34
C GLU A 34 -23.41 13.33 -3.84
N ALA A 35 -23.59 14.51 -4.44
CA ALA A 35 -24.83 14.88 -5.10
C ALA A 35 -25.14 13.97 -6.29
N ALA A 36 -24.12 13.60 -7.09
CA ALA A 36 -24.30 12.64 -8.18
C ALA A 36 -24.77 11.29 -7.65
N LEU A 37 -24.04 10.69 -6.68
CA LEU A 37 -24.39 9.41 -6.07
C LEU A 37 -25.82 9.38 -5.51
N ARG A 38 -26.27 10.46 -4.85
CA ARG A 38 -27.65 10.56 -4.35
C ARG A 38 -28.71 10.49 -5.45
N LYS A 39 -28.41 10.95 -6.68
CA LYS A 39 -29.36 10.96 -7.80
C LYS A 39 -29.46 9.62 -8.54
N ILE A 40 -28.39 8.81 -8.56
CA ILE A 40 -28.32 7.57 -9.36
C ILE A 40 -28.85 6.34 -8.59
N GLY A 41 -29.07 6.46 -7.27
CA GLY A 41 -29.60 5.39 -6.41
C GLY A 41 -28.52 4.75 -5.52
N PRO A 42 -28.85 3.66 -4.79
CA PRO A 42 -27.90 3.00 -3.91
C PRO A 42 -26.84 2.24 -4.72
N LEU A 43 -25.69 2.87 -4.91
CA LEU A 43 -24.47 2.26 -5.46
C LEU A 43 -23.40 2.21 -4.38
N GLY A 44 -22.65 1.11 -4.33
CA GLY A 44 -21.40 1.06 -3.57
C GLY A 44 -20.42 2.08 -4.14
N ARG A 45 -19.52 2.61 -3.30
CA ARG A 45 -18.46 3.52 -3.79
C ARG A 45 -17.45 2.77 -4.67
N GLU A 46 -17.36 1.46 -4.47
CA GLU A 46 -16.60 0.49 -5.27
C GLU A 46 -17.13 0.35 -6.70
N ASP A 47 -18.45 0.47 -6.89
CA ASP A 47 -19.12 0.36 -8.19
C ASP A 47 -19.09 1.67 -8.99
N ALA A 48 -18.54 2.73 -8.41
CA ALA A 48 -18.48 4.06 -8.99
C ALA A 48 -17.03 4.47 -9.29
N VAL A 49 -16.82 4.96 -10.51
CA VAL A 49 -15.54 5.50 -10.97
C VAL A 49 -15.75 6.93 -11.46
N VAL A 50 -14.88 7.84 -11.03
CA VAL A 50 -14.82 9.20 -11.53
C VAL A 50 -13.84 9.26 -12.70
N ILE A 51 -14.20 9.98 -13.75
CA ILE A 51 -13.28 10.35 -14.83
C ILE A 51 -13.08 11.87 -14.75
N GLY A 52 -11.83 12.31 -14.65
CA GLY A 52 -11.47 13.73 -14.55
C GLY A 52 -10.08 14.00 -15.11
N ASP A 53 -9.82 15.23 -15.51
CA ASP A 53 -8.56 15.63 -16.14
C ASP A 53 -7.79 16.68 -15.32
N SER A 54 -8.35 17.12 -14.19
CA SER A 54 -7.71 18.06 -13.27
C SER A 54 -7.44 17.46 -11.90
N PRO A 55 -6.39 17.92 -11.18
CA PRO A 55 -6.12 17.48 -9.80
C PRO A 55 -7.27 17.84 -8.83
N TRP A 56 -8.13 18.78 -9.18
CA TRP A 56 -9.30 19.14 -8.37
C TRP A 56 -10.39 18.08 -8.43
N ASP A 57 -10.59 17.46 -9.59
CA ASP A 57 -11.50 16.32 -9.77
C ASP A 57 -11.04 15.16 -8.91
N VAL A 58 -9.75 14.83 -9.03
CA VAL A 58 -9.12 13.72 -8.33
C VAL A 58 -9.20 13.90 -6.81
N LYS A 59 -8.86 15.10 -6.30
CA LYS A 59 -8.95 15.39 -4.85
C LYS A 59 -10.39 15.34 -4.33
N ALA A 60 -11.35 15.85 -5.10
CA ALA A 60 -12.76 15.79 -4.72
C ALA A 60 -13.28 14.34 -4.70
N ALA A 61 -12.88 13.52 -5.67
CA ALA A 61 -13.26 12.11 -5.75
C ALA A 61 -12.63 11.29 -4.63
N ALA A 62 -11.35 11.54 -4.31
CA ALA A 62 -10.67 10.90 -3.19
C ALA A 62 -11.34 11.21 -1.84
N LYS A 63 -11.77 12.46 -1.61
CA LYS A 63 -12.56 12.84 -0.42
C LYS A 63 -13.93 12.17 -0.39
N ALA A 64 -14.51 11.90 -1.56
CA ALA A 64 -15.71 11.09 -1.72
C ALA A 64 -15.40 9.58 -1.70
N GLY A 65 -14.18 9.12 -1.42
CA GLY A 65 -13.85 7.69 -1.40
C GLY A 65 -14.07 6.97 -2.73
N LEU A 66 -13.98 7.68 -3.86
CA LEU A 66 -14.17 7.15 -5.21
C LEU A 66 -12.83 6.96 -5.92
N ARG A 67 -12.72 5.92 -6.74
CA ARG A 67 -11.58 5.73 -7.65
C ARG A 67 -11.67 6.74 -8.79
N THR A 68 -10.53 7.26 -9.23
CA THR A 68 -10.47 8.26 -10.32
C THR A 68 -9.57 7.81 -11.46
N ILE A 69 -10.10 7.82 -12.68
CA ILE A 69 -9.32 7.80 -13.92
C ILE A 69 -8.92 9.24 -14.24
N GLY A 70 -7.61 9.50 -14.28
CA GLY A 70 -7.04 10.78 -14.68
C GLY A 70 -6.78 10.83 -16.19
N PHE A 71 -7.28 11.84 -16.88
CA PHE A 71 -6.89 12.10 -18.28
C PHE A 71 -5.79 13.16 -18.37
N ARG A 72 -4.75 12.88 -19.16
CA ARG A 72 -3.67 13.84 -19.44
C ARG A 72 -4.11 15.02 -20.31
N SER A 73 -5.28 14.92 -20.95
CA SER A 73 -5.86 15.98 -21.78
C SER A 73 -6.08 17.32 -21.06
N GLY A 74 -6.10 17.32 -19.72
CA GLY A 74 -6.24 18.54 -18.91
C GLY A 74 -4.97 19.38 -18.80
N GLY A 75 -3.83 18.92 -19.33
CA GLY A 75 -2.58 19.68 -19.36
C GLY A 75 -1.80 19.70 -18.04
N PHE A 76 -2.12 18.80 -17.12
CA PHE A 76 -1.38 18.61 -15.86
C PHE A 76 -0.36 17.48 -15.99
N GLU A 77 0.76 17.61 -15.26
CA GLU A 77 1.77 16.56 -15.19
C GLU A 77 1.23 15.32 -14.46
N ASP A 78 1.69 14.13 -14.87
CA ASP A 78 1.34 12.85 -14.25
C ASP A 78 1.54 12.87 -12.73
N ALA A 79 2.66 13.43 -12.27
CA ALA A 79 2.96 13.55 -10.84
C ALA A 79 1.87 14.34 -10.09
N THR A 80 1.34 15.40 -10.69
CA THR A 80 0.29 16.25 -10.08
C THR A 80 -1.03 15.47 -9.94
N LEU A 81 -1.39 14.67 -10.94
CA LEU A 81 -2.60 13.85 -10.92
C LEU A 81 -2.46 12.65 -9.96
N ILE A 82 -1.28 12.02 -9.92
CA ILE A 82 -0.96 10.92 -9.01
C ILE A 82 -0.98 11.40 -7.56
N GLU A 83 -0.31 12.52 -7.24
CA GLU A 83 -0.30 13.11 -5.90
C GLU A 83 -1.70 13.56 -5.45
N ALA A 84 -2.54 13.97 -6.39
CA ALA A 84 -3.94 14.30 -6.12
C ALA A 84 -4.78 13.06 -5.76
N GLY A 85 -4.31 11.85 -6.08
CA GLY A 85 -4.96 10.57 -5.77
C GLY A 85 -5.51 9.81 -6.98
N ALA A 86 -5.01 10.05 -8.20
CA ALA A 86 -5.50 9.35 -9.39
C ALA A 86 -5.17 7.87 -9.31
N PHE A 87 -6.14 7.01 -9.63
CA PHE A 87 -5.98 5.56 -9.60
C PHE A 87 -5.21 5.04 -10.80
N VAL A 88 -5.50 5.59 -11.99
CA VAL A 88 -4.85 5.25 -13.26
C VAL A 88 -4.89 6.46 -14.18
N LEU A 89 -3.92 6.57 -15.09
CA LEU A 89 -3.83 7.66 -16.06
C LEU A 89 -3.96 7.16 -17.50
N TYR A 90 -4.75 7.86 -18.30
CA TYR A 90 -4.82 7.68 -19.76
C TYR A 90 -4.59 9.01 -20.46
N ASP A 91 -4.15 8.97 -21.72
CA ASP A 91 -3.96 10.21 -22.50
C ASP A 91 -5.29 10.92 -22.80
N GLY A 92 -6.39 10.16 -22.81
CA GLY A 92 -7.74 10.65 -22.99
C GLY A 92 -8.70 9.52 -23.36
N PRO A 93 -9.94 9.84 -23.78
CA PRO A 93 -10.98 8.85 -24.08
C PRO A 93 -10.57 7.80 -25.12
N ARG A 94 -9.78 8.18 -26.13
CA ARG A 94 -9.30 7.25 -27.17
C ARG A 94 -8.38 6.17 -26.61
N HIS A 95 -7.46 6.55 -25.72
CA HIS A 95 -6.55 5.60 -25.09
C HIS A 95 -7.34 4.66 -24.17
N LEU A 96 -8.26 5.20 -23.36
CA LEU A 96 -9.14 4.37 -22.53
C LEU A 96 -9.98 3.39 -23.35
N LEU A 97 -10.51 3.81 -24.50
CA LEU A 97 -11.28 2.92 -25.38
C LEU A 97 -10.42 1.81 -25.99
N ALA A 98 -9.19 2.14 -26.40
CA ALA A 98 -8.26 1.15 -26.95
C ALA A 98 -7.84 0.10 -25.92
N ASP A 99 -7.82 0.48 -24.65
CA ASP A 99 -7.46 -0.38 -23.52
C ASP A 99 -8.68 -0.81 -22.68
N TYR A 100 -9.90 -0.71 -23.24
CA TYR A 100 -11.13 -0.87 -22.47
C TYR A 100 -11.21 -2.22 -21.75
N GLU A 101 -10.77 -3.29 -22.42
CA GLU A 101 -10.74 -4.67 -21.91
C GLU A 101 -9.70 -4.91 -20.80
N ASN A 102 -8.70 -4.04 -20.65
CA ASN A 102 -7.76 -4.08 -19.52
C ASN A 102 -8.03 -2.93 -18.52
N SER A 103 -9.06 -2.12 -18.77
CA SER A 103 -9.41 -0.98 -17.95
C SER A 103 -10.24 -1.40 -16.74
N VAL A 104 -10.52 -0.43 -15.85
CA VAL A 104 -11.44 -0.64 -14.72
C VAL A 104 -12.89 -0.96 -15.11
N PHE A 105 -13.23 -0.89 -16.40
CA PHE A 105 -14.55 -1.18 -16.94
C PHE A 105 -14.68 -2.55 -17.61
N ALA A 106 -13.58 -3.29 -17.77
CA ALA A 106 -13.62 -4.62 -18.36
C ALA A 106 -14.60 -5.50 -17.57
N LYS A 107 -15.61 -6.06 -18.25
CA LYS A 107 -16.46 -7.09 -17.66
C LYS A 107 -15.60 -8.34 -17.53
N GLU A 108 -15.66 -9.00 -16.37
CA GLU A 108 -15.18 -10.37 -16.23
C GLU A 108 -15.84 -11.21 -17.34
N GLU A 109 -15.10 -11.58 -18.39
CA GLU A 109 -15.55 -12.66 -19.25
C GLU A 109 -15.70 -13.90 -18.36
N GLU A 110 -16.90 -14.47 -18.32
CA GLU A 110 -17.17 -15.75 -17.68
C GLU A 110 -16.46 -16.89 -18.44
N GLY A 111 -15.14 -16.90 -18.42
CA GLY A 111 -14.32 -18.07 -18.71
C GLY A 111 -14.55 -19.15 -17.63
N PRO A 112 -14.28 -20.43 -17.94
CA PRO A 112 -14.63 -21.55 -17.08
C PRO A 112 -14.11 -21.32 -15.66
N ARG A 113 -15.05 -21.00 -14.76
CA ARG A 113 -14.78 -20.69 -13.36
C ARG A 113 -13.94 -21.80 -12.75
N ALA A 114 -12.66 -21.53 -12.51
CA ALA A 114 -11.89 -22.30 -11.56
C ALA A 114 -12.53 -22.09 -10.17
N GLN A 115 -13.42 -23.00 -9.80
CA GLN A 115 -14.13 -23.01 -8.50
C GLN A 115 -13.19 -23.11 -7.28
N GLY A 116 -11.87 -23.05 -7.45
CA GLY A 116 -10.88 -23.20 -6.38
C GLY A 116 -10.45 -21.90 -5.67
N GLY A 117 -10.60 -20.72 -6.28
CA GLY A 117 -9.99 -19.48 -5.75
C GLY A 117 -10.85 -18.69 -4.74
N ARG A 118 -12.17 -18.60 -4.96
CA ARG A 118 -13.09 -17.79 -4.13
C ARG A 118 -13.17 -18.25 -2.68
N GLY A 119 -13.22 -19.56 -2.45
CA GLY A 119 -13.29 -20.11 -1.08
C GLY A 119 -12.02 -19.84 -0.24
N VAL A 120 -10.85 -19.73 -0.89
CA VAL A 120 -9.57 -19.44 -0.21
C VAL A 120 -9.50 -17.96 0.17
N GLY A 121 -9.92 -17.05 -0.71
CA GLY A 121 -9.97 -15.62 -0.45
C GLY A 121 -11.00 -15.24 0.63
N GLU A 122 -12.20 -15.80 0.57
CA GLU A 122 -13.25 -15.60 1.58
C GLU A 122 -12.86 -16.15 2.95
N GLY A 123 -12.24 -17.35 2.99
CA GLY A 123 -11.73 -17.96 4.21
C GLY A 123 -10.60 -17.14 4.85
N ALA A 124 -9.68 -16.61 4.04
CA ALA A 124 -8.63 -15.70 4.51
C ALA A 124 -9.24 -14.41 5.08
N ARG A 125 -10.17 -13.77 4.35
CA ARG A 125 -10.85 -12.55 4.80
C ARG A 125 -11.63 -12.76 6.11
N ALA A 126 -12.35 -13.88 6.23
CA ALA A 126 -13.08 -14.24 7.45
C ALA A 126 -12.14 -14.43 8.66
N LEU A 127 -10.96 -15.06 8.45
CA LEU A 127 -9.94 -15.21 9.49
C LEU A 127 -9.41 -13.85 9.97
N CYS A 128 -9.21 -12.92 9.02
CA CYS A 128 -8.62 -11.61 9.25
C CYS A 128 -9.57 -10.61 9.91
N GLU A 129 -10.87 -10.81 9.78
CA GLU A 129 -11.91 -10.01 10.44
C GLU A 129 -12.21 -10.45 11.89
N THR A 130 -11.62 -11.56 12.36
CA THR A 130 -11.90 -12.06 13.71
C THR A 130 -11.42 -11.09 14.82
N PRO A 131 -12.15 -11.00 15.96
CA PRO A 131 -11.81 -10.10 17.06
C PRO A 131 -10.37 -10.29 17.60
N LEU A 132 -9.89 -11.53 17.61
CA LEU A 132 -8.54 -11.88 18.02
C LEU A 132 -7.49 -11.22 17.11
N ILE A 133 -7.67 -11.26 15.79
CA ILE A 133 -6.73 -10.68 14.84
C ILE A 133 -6.78 -9.15 14.86
N LYS A 134 -7.96 -8.56 15.06
CA LYS A 134 -8.10 -7.12 15.29
C LYS A 134 -7.33 -6.68 16.54
N ALA A 135 -7.38 -7.46 17.62
CA ALA A 135 -6.62 -7.19 18.83
C ALA A 135 -5.08 -7.27 18.63
N LEU A 136 -4.59 -8.01 17.63
CA LEU A 136 -3.17 -8.10 17.28
C LEU A 136 -2.68 -6.95 16.37
N SER A 137 -3.58 -6.17 15.78
CA SER A 137 -3.20 -5.09 14.86
C SER A 137 -2.31 -3.99 15.47
N PRO A 138 -2.51 -3.55 16.72
CA PRO A 138 -1.61 -2.59 17.38
C PRO A 138 -0.18 -3.12 17.53
N ILE A 139 -0.02 -4.41 17.83
CA ILE A 139 1.30 -5.04 17.99
C ILE A 139 2.03 -5.01 16.66
N ALA A 140 1.37 -5.37 15.56
CA ALA A 140 2.00 -5.33 14.25
C ALA A 140 2.28 -3.92 13.73
N ALA A 141 1.54 -2.90 14.20
CA ALA A 141 1.85 -1.50 13.92
C ALA A 141 3.19 -1.06 14.54
N LEU A 142 3.72 -1.76 15.55
CA LEU A 142 5.07 -1.47 16.08
C LEU A 142 6.18 -1.81 15.09
N GLY A 143 5.93 -2.75 14.17
CA GLY A 143 6.86 -3.12 13.11
C GLY A 143 6.79 -2.24 11.86
N ASP A 144 5.91 -1.23 11.85
CA ASP A 144 5.82 -0.27 10.75
C ASP A 144 7.08 0.62 10.71
N GLN A 145 7.38 1.11 9.51
CA GLN A 145 8.59 1.88 9.20
C GLN A 145 8.74 3.17 10.04
N PRO A 146 7.71 4.00 10.28
CA PRO A 146 7.81 5.15 11.19
C PRO A 146 8.16 4.76 12.63
N GLN A 147 7.55 3.69 13.14
CA GLN A 147 7.65 3.25 14.53
C GLN A 147 9.03 2.66 14.83
N LEU A 148 9.57 1.87 13.91
CA LEU A 148 10.94 1.36 14.02
C LEU A 148 11.98 2.50 13.99
N ARG A 149 11.76 3.55 13.20
CA ARG A 149 12.63 4.75 13.21
C ARG A 149 12.56 5.50 14.53
N ILE A 150 11.34 5.66 15.09
CA ILE A 150 11.14 6.27 16.41
C ILE A 150 11.87 5.45 17.47
N LEU A 151 11.76 4.12 17.46
CA LEU A 151 12.48 3.24 18.36
C LEU A 151 14.00 3.43 18.26
N CYS A 152 14.55 3.43 17.04
CA CYS A 152 15.99 3.66 16.84
C CYS A 152 16.41 5.04 17.37
N GLY A 153 15.64 6.08 17.07
CA GLY A 153 15.88 7.44 17.57
C GLY A 153 15.84 7.54 19.09
N ALA A 154 14.90 6.83 19.73
CA ALA A 154 14.78 6.76 21.18
C ALA A 154 16.01 6.06 21.80
N VAL A 155 16.44 4.93 21.24
CA VAL A 155 17.66 4.22 21.69
C VAL A 155 18.90 5.12 21.56
N ILE A 156 19.03 5.86 20.45
CA ILE A 156 20.10 6.85 20.27
C ILE A 156 20.04 7.91 21.37
N ALA A 157 18.88 8.53 21.57
CA ALA A 157 18.71 9.60 22.54
C ALA A 157 19.01 9.12 23.97
N VAL A 158 18.48 7.97 24.39
CA VAL A 158 18.75 7.39 25.70
C VAL A 158 20.23 7.11 25.89
N GLY A 159 20.92 6.57 24.87
CA GLY A 159 22.37 6.36 24.92
C GLY A 159 23.14 7.68 25.06
N LEU A 160 22.77 8.72 24.31
CA LEU A 160 23.44 10.02 24.36
C LEU A 160 23.22 10.75 25.70
N PHE A 161 21.98 10.81 26.19
CA PHE A 161 21.64 11.49 27.44
C PHE A 161 22.07 10.69 28.68
N GLY A 162 22.11 9.36 28.59
CA GLY A 162 22.58 8.48 29.66
C GLY A 162 24.10 8.31 29.70
N GLY A 163 24.85 8.84 28.74
CA GLY A 163 26.30 8.65 28.61
C GLY A 163 26.72 7.25 28.15
N ASP A 164 25.78 6.39 27.75
CA ASP A 164 26.05 5.05 27.23
C ASP A 164 26.33 5.09 25.72
N ARG A 165 27.62 5.20 25.38
CA ARG A 165 28.10 5.20 24.00
C ARG A 165 27.79 3.89 23.26
N ARG A 166 27.72 2.75 23.95
CA ARG A 166 27.37 1.44 23.35
C ARG A 166 25.91 1.47 22.91
N LEU A 167 25.01 1.98 23.75
CA LEU A 167 23.59 2.09 23.42
C LEU A 167 23.34 3.06 22.27
N ALA A 168 23.97 4.24 22.29
CA ALA A 168 23.83 5.23 21.22
C ALA A 168 24.31 4.69 19.86
N ARG A 169 25.48 4.04 19.86
CA ARG A 169 26.07 3.34 18.71
C ARG A 169 25.16 2.24 18.18
N THR A 170 24.59 1.43 19.07
CA THR A 170 23.62 0.38 18.73
C THR A 170 22.41 0.99 18.02
N GLY A 171 21.85 2.08 18.55
CA GLY A 171 20.73 2.78 17.94
C GLY A 171 21.03 3.31 16.54
N TRP A 172 22.24 3.84 16.30
CA TRP A 172 22.68 4.24 14.96
C TRP A 172 22.80 3.06 13.99
N ARG A 173 23.33 1.92 14.45
CA ARG A 173 23.42 0.69 13.63
C ARG A 173 22.03 0.14 13.29
N MET A 174 21.12 0.13 14.26
CA MET A 174 19.71 -0.25 14.03
C MET A 174 19.08 0.64 12.96
N LEU A 175 19.26 1.96 13.05
CA LEU A 175 18.72 2.92 12.08
C LEU A 175 19.31 2.72 10.67
N ALA A 176 20.63 2.55 10.58
CA ALA A 176 21.32 2.31 9.31
C ALA A 176 20.85 0.99 8.66
N ALA A 177 20.80 -0.11 9.44
CA ALA A 177 20.31 -1.41 8.97
C ALA A 177 18.85 -1.34 8.52
N HIS A 178 17.98 -0.70 9.30
CA HIS A 178 16.57 -0.50 8.94
C HIS A 178 16.40 0.32 7.65
N THR A 179 17.19 1.39 7.50
CA THR A 179 17.14 2.26 6.31
C THR A 179 17.59 1.51 5.06
N PHE A 180 18.69 0.75 5.16
CA PHE A 180 19.19 -0.06 4.04
C PHE A 180 18.24 -1.22 3.68
N ALA A 181 17.64 -1.88 4.68
CA ALA A 181 16.60 -2.89 4.46
C ALA A 181 15.37 -2.30 3.77
N THR A 182 14.95 -1.09 4.17
CA THR A 182 13.83 -0.35 3.56
C THR A 182 14.11 -0.03 2.09
N TRP A 183 15.30 0.50 1.81
CA TRP A 183 15.71 0.79 0.43
C TRP A 183 15.72 -0.48 -0.43
N THR A 184 16.27 -1.58 0.11
CA THR A 184 16.34 -2.88 -0.58
C THR A 184 14.94 -3.44 -0.87
N LYS A 185 14.03 -3.40 0.11
CA LYS A 185 12.66 -3.89 -0.11
C LYS A 185 11.88 -3.01 -1.08
N ASP A 186 12.06 -1.69 -1.06
CA ASP A 186 11.40 -0.80 -2.04
C ASP A 186 11.92 -1.05 -3.46
N PHE A 187 13.23 -1.29 -3.61
CA PHE A 187 13.82 -1.68 -4.89
C PHE A 187 13.20 -2.97 -5.46
N VAL A 188 12.94 -3.99 -4.62
CA VAL A 188 12.31 -5.24 -5.06
C VAL A 188 10.81 -5.05 -5.28
N LYS A 189 10.13 -4.34 -4.36
CA LYS A 189 8.68 -4.17 -4.35
C LYS A 189 8.15 -3.41 -5.57
N HIS A 190 8.94 -2.52 -6.17
CA HIS A 190 8.58 -1.83 -7.42
C HIS A 190 8.92 -2.62 -8.69
N ARG A 191 9.30 -3.89 -8.55
CA ARG A 191 9.62 -4.80 -9.67
C ARG A 191 8.78 -6.09 -9.65
N VAL A 192 8.01 -6.31 -8.61
CA VAL A 192 7.22 -7.52 -8.40
C VAL A 192 5.84 -7.11 -7.88
N ASP A 193 4.85 -7.32 -8.71
CA ASP A 193 3.45 -7.16 -8.34
C ASP A 193 2.96 -8.49 -7.76
N ARG A 194 2.33 -8.39 -6.59
CA ARG A 194 1.74 -9.51 -5.89
C ARG A 194 0.58 -9.06 -5.02
N VAL A 195 -0.58 -9.65 -5.30
CA VAL A 195 -1.84 -9.37 -4.60
C VAL A 195 -1.77 -9.82 -3.15
N ARG A 196 -2.09 -8.92 -2.21
CA ARG A 196 -2.15 -9.25 -0.78
C ARG A 196 -3.25 -10.29 -0.50
N PRO A 197 -3.06 -11.18 0.49
CA PRO A 197 -4.07 -12.17 0.85
C PRO A 197 -5.45 -11.57 1.16
N ARG A 198 -5.49 -10.36 1.75
CA ARG A 198 -6.75 -9.67 2.07
C ARG A 198 -7.51 -9.14 0.87
N ALA A 199 -6.81 -8.84 -0.22
CA ALA A 199 -7.38 -8.27 -1.43
C ALA A 199 -7.78 -9.36 -2.44
N LEU A 200 -7.41 -10.62 -2.18
CA LEU A 200 -7.67 -11.75 -3.09
C LEU A 200 -9.17 -11.96 -3.37
N ALA A 201 -10.01 -11.82 -2.34
CA ALA A 201 -11.46 -11.98 -2.46
C ALA A 201 -12.12 -10.85 -3.26
N GLU A 202 -11.52 -9.66 -3.28
CA GLU A 202 -12.08 -8.47 -3.96
C GLU A 202 -11.61 -8.34 -5.39
N LYS A 203 -10.39 -8.81 -5.69
CA LYS A 203 -9.77 -8.63 -6.99
C LYS A 203 -9.90 -9.82 -7.94
N GLY A 204 -10.19 -11.03 -7.44
CA GLY A 204 -10.27 -12.23 -8.28
C GLY A 204 -8.95 -12.60 -8.99
N GLU A 205 -7.85 -11.89 -8.69
CA GLU A 205 -6.52 -12.06 -9.26
C GLU A 205 -5.74 -13.18 -8.56
N ASP A 206 -4.88 -13.86 -9.31
CA ASP A 206 -4.04 -14.95 -8.81
C ASP A 206 -2.96 -14.43 -7.83
N ALA A 207 -2.64 -15.22 -6.79
CA ALA A 207 -1.65 -14.86 -5.76
C ALA A 207 -0.19 -14.94 -6.26
N THR A 208 0.02 -15.19 -7.55
CA THR A 208 1.30 -15.41 -8.19
C THR A 208 2.09 -14.10 -8.26
N PRO A 209 3.38 -14.10 -7.88
CA PRO A 209 4.23 -12.95 -8.09
C PRO A 209 4.49 -12.78 -9.58
N GLU A 210 4.22 -11.59 -10.12
CA GLU A 210 4.45 -11.25 -11.51
C GLU A 210 5.38 -10.03 -11.64
N PRO A 211 6.18 -9.93 -12.71
CA PRO A 211 6.93 -8.71 -12.97
C PRO A 211 5.96 -7.54 -13.18
N GLY A 212 6.12 -6.48 -12.40
CA GLY A 212 5.21 -5.33 -12.45
C GLY A 212 5.76 -4.13 -11.69
N ASN A 213 5.07 -3.00 -11.81
CA ASN A 213 5.48 -1.71 -11.26
C ASN A 213 4.36 -1.01 -10.47
N SER A 214 3.41 -1.78 -9.95
CA SER A 214 2.28 -1.24 -9.20
C SER A 214 2.74 -0.50 -7.95
N HIS A 215 2.13 0.65 -7.71
CA HIS A 215 2.29 1.40 -6.45
C HIS A 215 1.13 1.16 -5.47
N ALA A 216 0.09 0.43 -5.92
CA ALA A 216 -1.06 0.10 -5.10
C ALA A 216 -0.63 -0.80 -3.93
N LYS A 217 -1.03 -0.43 -2.71
CA LYS A 217 -0.68 -1.18 -1.50
C LYS A 217 -1.15 -2.64 -1.61
N GLU A 218 -2.34 -2.88 -2.15
CA GLU A 218 -2.92 -4.21 -2.29
C GLU A 218 -2.23 -5.10 -3.34
N LEU A 219 -1.50 -4.51 -4.29
CA LEU A 219 -0.75 -5.21 -5.33
C LEU A 219 0.72 -5.40 -5.00
N THR A 220 1.15 -4.99 -3.81
CA THR A 220 2.56 -5.01 -3.43
C THR A 220 2.73 -5.69 -2.07
N SER A 221 2.43 -7.00 -2.04
CA SER A 221 2.65 -7.84 -0.86
C SER A 221 4.12 -8.31 -0.74
N PHE A 222 4.85 -8.43 -1.84
CA PHE A 222 6.21 -8.96 -1.86
C PHE A 222 7.28 -7.86 -1.96
N PRO A 223 8.39 -7.92 -1.19
CA PRO A 223 8.60 -8.68 0.04
C PRO A 223 8.01 -7.94 1.28
N SER A 224 7.88 -8.62 2.42
CA SER A 224 7.33 -8.01 3.64
C SER A 224 8.27 -6.97 4.25
N GLY A 225 7.83 -5.71 4.28
CA GLY A 225 8.57 -4.59 4.88
C GLY A 225 8.70 -4.69 6.40
N HIS A 226 7.65 -5.12 7.11
CA HIS A 226 7.67 -5.35 8.57
C HIS A 226 8.72 -6.38 8.95
N SER A 227 8.76 -7.48 8.19
CA SER A 227 9.69 -8.58 8.44
C SER A 227 11.14 -8.15 8.17
N ALA A 228 11.38 -7.42 7.08
CA ALA A 228 12.70 -6.89 6.75
C ALA A 228 13.20 -5.88 7.80
N GLY A 229 12.35 -4.92 8.17
CA GLY A 229 12.69 -3.92 9.18
C GLY A 229 12.95 -4.52 10.56
N ALA A 230 12.06 -5.42 11.02
CA ALA A 230 12.19 -6.06 12.33
C ALA A 230 13.43 -6.95 12.41
N ALA A 231 13.73 -7.75 11.38
CA ALA A 231 14.92 -8.59 11.35
C ALA A 231 16.21 -7.77 11.34
N ALA A 232 16.27 -6.69 10.55
CA ALA A 232 17.44 -5.80 10.49
C ALA A 232 17.72 -5.15 11.85
N VAL A 233 16.69 -4.61 12.50
CA VAL A 233 16.80 -3.94 13.80
C VAL A 233 17.17 -4.93 14.91
N ALA A 234 16.48 -6.09 14.99
CA ALA A 234 16.75 -7.09 16.02
C ALA A 234 18.16 -7.66 15.90
N ARG A 235 18.63 -7.93 14.68
CA ARG A 235 19.98 -8.44 14.45
C ARG A 235 21.07 -7.40 14.77
N ALA A 236 20.83 -6.14 14.43
CA ALA A 236 21.75 -5.05 14.77
C ALA A 236 21.87 -4.90 16.30
N TYR A 237 20.73 -4.96 17.01
CA TYR A 237 20.71 -4.91 18.47
C TYR A 237 21.39 -6.13 19.12
N ALA A 238 21.04 -7.34 18.66
CA ALA A 238 21.59 -8.60 19.19
C ALA A 238 23.10 -8.73 19.01
N ARG A 239 23.68 -8.06 18.01
CA ARG A 239 25.14 -8.02 17.82
C ARG A 239 25.84 -7.26 18.93
N ASP A 240 25.25 -6.14 19.36
CA ASP A 240 25.84 -5.31 20.40
C ASP A 240 25.39 -5.74 21.80
N TYR A 241 24.29 -6.49 21.95
CA TYR A 241 23.77 -7.05 23.21
C TYR A 241 23.41 -8.56 23.07
N PRO A 242 24.41 -9.46 22.96
CA PRO A 242 24.18 -10.91 22.83
C PRO A 242 23.40 -11.52 24.02
N GLU A 243 23.49 -10.92 25.20
CA GLU A 243 22.70 -11.25 26.39
C GLU A 243 21.18 -11.06 26.19
N HIS A 244 20.78 -10.23 25.24
CA HIS A 244 19.39 -9.89 24.92
C HIS A 244 18.94 -10.39 23.54
N GLN A 245 19.74 -11.24 22.88
CA GLN A 245 19.43 -11.75 21.54
C GLN A 245 18.12 -12.53 21.48
N GLY A 246 17.81 -13.34 22.51
CA GLY A 246 16.60 -14.14 22.57
C GLY A 246 15.34 -13.27 22.52
N PRO A 247 15.16 -12.33 23.46
CA PRO A 247 14.07 -11.37 23.44
C PRO A 247 13.98 -10.54 22.15
N ALA A 248 15.11 -10.08 21.60
CA ALA A 248 15.13 -9.28 20.38
C ALA A 248 14.61 -10.06 19.16
N TYR A 249 15.08 -11.30 18.97
CA TYR A 249 14.60 -12.15 17.88
C TYR A 249 13.17 -12.63 18.11
N ALA A 250 12.76 -12.88 19.35
CA ALA A 250 11.37 -13.21 19.67
C ALA A 250 10.42 -12.07 19.29
N ALA A 251 10.77 -10.82 19.60
CA ALA A 251 9.99 -9.65 19.19
C ALA A 251 9.88 -9.54 17.66
N ALA A 252 10.99 -9.70 16.94
CA ALA A 252 10.98 -9.68 15.47
C ALA A 252 10.14 -10.83 14.88
N ALA A 253 10.23 -12.03 15.46
CA ALA A 253 9.45 -13.19 15.05
C ALA A 253 7.95 -12.95 15.24
N VAL A 254 7.53 -12.35 16.35
CA VAL A 254 6.12 -11.97 16.58
C VAL A 254 5.66 -10.94 15.53
N LEU A 255 6.44 -9.88 15.30
CA LEU A 255 6.09 -8.85 14.32
C LEU A 255 5.96 -9.39 12.88
N ALA A 256 6.76 -10.41 12.54
CA ALA A 256 6.68 -11.12 11.27
C ALA A 256 5.49 -12.09 11.22
N ALA A 257 5.33 -12.93 12.24
CA ALA A 257 4.31 -13.98 12.29
C ALA A 257 2.88 -13.41 12.26
N VAL A 258 2.65 -12.25 12.90
CA VAL A 258 1.34 -11.59 12.93
C VAL A 258 0.88 -11.12 11.53
N GLN A 259 1.76 -11.04 10.53
CA GLN A 259 1.38 -10.60 9.18
C GLN A 259 0.55 -11.63 8.41
N VAL A 260 0.74 -12.94 8.67
CA VAL A 260 -0.03 -14.01 8.03
C VAL A 260 -1.49 -14.00 8.46
N PRO A 261 -1.82 -14.08 9.76
CA PRO A 261 -3.21 -14.11 10.19
C PRO A 261 -3.93 -12.77 10.03
N ARG A 262 -3.19 -11.67 9.76
CA ARG A 262 -3.77 -10.37 9.34
C ARG A 262 -4.02 -10.27 7.84
N CYS A 263 -3.73 -11.32 7.07
CA CYS A 263 -3.85 -11.34 5.61
C CYS A 263 -3.03 -10.23 4.93
N ALA A 264 -1.98 -9.75 5.60
CA ALA A 264 -1.16 -8.66 5.09
C ALA A 264 -0.09 -9.17 4.10
N HIS A 265 0.40 -10.39 4.34
CA HIS A 265 1.52 -11.02 3.64
C HIS A 265 1.42 -12.55 3.64
N TYR A 266 1.94 -13.19 2.59
CA TYR A 266 2.12 -14.65 2.57
C TYR A 266 3.36 -15.06 3.39
N PRO A 267 3.44 -16.33 3.86
CA PRO A 267 4.64 -16.85 4.50
C PRO A 267 5.93 -16.66 3.69
N THR A 268 5.84 -16.76 2.36
CA THR A 268 6.97 -16.50 1.46
C THR A 268 7.41 -15.03 1.45
N ASP A 269 6.48 -14.09 1.57
CA ASP A 269 6.79 -12.65 1.64
C ASP A 269 7.55 -12.34 2.93
N ILE A 270 7.18 -13.02 4.02
CA ILE A 270 7.85 -12.94 5.32
C ILE A 270 9.27 -13.51 5.22
N GLY A 271 9.41 -14.72 4.66
CA GLY A 271 10.72 -15.35 4.47
C GLY A 271 11.67 -14.46 3.67
N ALA A 272 11.21 -13.91 2.54
CA ALA A 272 11.99 -12.98 1.73
C ALA A 272 12.32 -11.69 2.50
N GLY A 273 11.36 -11.13 3.23
CA GLY A 273 11.57 -9.95 4.07
C GLY A 273 12.64 -10.19 5.14
N LEU A 274 12.54 -11.28 5.91
CA LEU A 274 13.53 -11.65 6.93
C LEU A 274 14.94 -11.80 6.33
N ALA A 275 15.05 -12.45 5.16
CA ALA A 275 16.32 -12.63 4.46
C ALA A 275 16.94 -11.28 4.05
N ILE A 276 16.13 -10.35 3.51
CA ILE A 276 16.55 -8.99 3.19
C ILE A 276 17.05 -8.26 4.44
N GLY A 277 16.29 -8.33 5.55
CA GLY A 277 16.67 -7.67 6.80
C GLY A 277 18.01 -8.18 7.36
N VAL A 278 18.19 -9.50 7.35
CA VAL A 278 19.45 -10.15 7.76
C VAL A 278 20.62 -9.75 6.86
N ALA A 279 20.43 -9.77 5.54
CA ALA A 279 21.46 -9.39 4.58
C ALA A 279 21.83 -7.90 4.70
N ALA A 280 20.82 -7.04 4.90
CA ALA A 280 21.00 -5.61 5.07
C ALA A 280 21.84 -5.28 6.31
N GLU A 281 21.53 -5.87 7.46
CA GLU A 281 22.35 -5.72 8.67
C GLU A 281 23.78 -6.24 8.45
N ALA A 282 23.93 -7.39 7.78
CA ALA A 282 25.22 -7.98 7.50
C ALA A 282 26.08 -7.11 6.55
N ALA A 283 25.45 -6.33 5.66
CA ALA A 283 26.14 -5.36 4.82
C ALA A 283 26.55 -4.12 5.63
N VAL A 284 25.61 -3.55 6.40
CA VAL A 284 25.87 -2.37 7.24
C VAL A 284 26.97 -2.65 8.27
N SER A 285 26.98 -3.81 8.89
CA SER A 285 28.00 -4.20 9.87
C SER A 285 29.41 -4.34 9.25
N ARG A 286 29.53 -4.61 7.95
CA ARG A 286 30.81 -4.64 7.24
C ARG A 286 31.25 -3.26 6.75
N LEU A 287 30.30 -2.43 6.32
CA LEU A 287 30.54 -1.10 5.76
C LEU A 287 30.75 -0.02 6.81
N VAL A 288 30.28 -0.27 8.04
CA VAL A 288 30.49 0.62 9.19
C VAL A 288 31.27 -0.12 10.28
N PRO A 289 32.57 -0.44 10.08
CA PRO A 289 33.42 -0.98 11.14
C PRO A 289 33.62 0.02 12.29
N GLY A 290 33.63 1.32 11.99
CA GLY A 290 33.93 2.41 12.95
C GLY A 290 32.88 2.68 14.04
N LEU A 291 31.87 1.82 14.14
CA LEU A 291 30.90 1.77 15.24
C LEU A 291 31.00 0.44 16.01
N GLY A 292 32.18 -0.21 16.05
CA GLY A 292 32.42 -1.44 16.81
C GLY A 292 33.88 -1.55 17.26
N SER A 293 34.07 -1.71 18.59
CA SER A 293 35.31 -1.90 19.36
C SER A 293 36.49 -1.01 18.94
N ASP A 294 36.70 0.16 19.54
CA ASP A 294 37.02 0.34 20.97
C ASP A 294 35.95 1.02 21.84
#